data_AF-A0A967RHD5-F1
#
_entry.id   AF-A0A967RHD5-F1
#
_cell.length_a   1.000
_cell.length_b   1.000
_cell.length_c   1.000
_cell.angle_alpha   90.00
_cell.angle_beta   90.00
_cell.angle_gamma   90.00
#
_symmetry.space_group_name_H-M   'P 1'
#
loop_
_entity.id
_entity.type
_entity.pdbx_description
1 polymer ?
#
loop_
_entity_poly.entity_id
_entity_poly.type
_entity_poly.pdbx_seq_one_letter_code
_entity_poly.pdbx_strand_id
1 'polypeptide(L)' 'MGGSTNTVLHIPAVGKEAGIDIEVDLFDKISQETPNLCSIIPAGNHEMADIDKAGGIPAVLKCLIDMIKESPTV' A
#
# COMPACT_ATOMS: atom_id res chain seq x y z
N MET A 1 1.60 -0.42 5.73
CA MET A 1 3.06 -0.21 5.59
C MET A 1 3.51 1.19 6.03
N GLY A 2 2.63 2.19 6.11
CA GLY A 2 3.05 3.56 6.46
C GLY A 2 3.93 4.18 5.37
N GLY A 3 3.49 4.06 4.11
CA GLY A 3 4.25 4.54 2.95
C GLY A 3 4.35 6.07 2.89
N SER A 4 5.13 6.57 1.92
CA SER A 4 5.31 8.00 1.71
C SER A 4 4.00 8.69 1.34
N THR A 5 3.76 9.91 1.86
CA THR A 5 2.62 10.75 1.44
C THR A 5 2.68 11.08 -0.06
N ASN A 6 3.85 11.02 -0.69
CA ASN A 6 4.01 11.17 -2.14
C ASN A 6 3.23 10.11 -2.94
N THR A 7 2.87 8.97 -2.34
CA THR A 7 2.03 7.96 -2.99
C THR A 7 0.65 8.53 -3.38
N VAL A 8 0.12 9.51 -2.65
CA VAL A 8 -1.12 10.23 -2.98
C VAL A 8 -0.98 11.08 -4.26
N LEU A 9 0.24 11.44 -4.65
CA LEU A 9 0.52 12.13 -5.91
C LEU A 9 0.76 11.14 -7.06
N HIS A 10 1.54 10.09 -6.79
CA HIS A 10 1.98 9.16 -7.84
C HIS A 10 0.88 8.20 -8.30
N ILE A 11 0.02 7.71 -7.40
CA ILE A 11 -1.06 6.77 -7.79
C ILE A 11 -2.07 7.43 -8.75
N PRO A 12 -2.59 8.65 -8.49
CA PRO A 12 -3.49 9.32 -9.44
C PRO A 12 -2.81 9.64 -10.77
N ALA A 13 -1.51 9.97 -10.78
CA ALA A 13 -0.77 10.19 -12.02
C ALA A 13 -0.69 8.92 -12.88
N VAL A 14 -0.43 7.75 -12.27
CA VAL A 14 -0.47 6.46 -12.97
C VAL A 14 -1.90 6.12 -13.43
N GLY A 15 -2.90 6.37 -12.58
CA GLY A 15 -4.31 6.21 -12.94
C GLY A 15 -4.67 7.02 -14.18
N LYS A 16 -4.24 8.29 -14.23
CA LYS A 16 -4.50 9.19 -15.36
C LYS A 16 -3.94 8.66 -16.68
N GLU A 17 -2.72 8.11 -16.66
CA GLU A 17 -2.10 7.48 -17.83
C GLU A 17 -2.88 6.24 -18.30
N ALA A 18 -3.48 5.50 -17.37
CA ALA A 18 -4.37 4.37 -17.65
C ALA A 18 -5.82 4.78 -17.98
N GLY A 19 -6.14 6.09 -18.05
CA GLY A 19 -7.49 6.59 -18.29
C GLY A 19 -8.46 6.43 -17.10
N ILE A 20 -7.93 6.21 -15.90
CA ILE A 20 -8.70 6.04 -14.65
C ILE A 20 -8.55 7.30 -13.80
N ASP A 21 -9.68 7.86 -13.36
CA ASP A 21 -9.69 9.01 -12.46
C ASP A 21 -9.72 8.54 -11.00
N ILE A 22 -8.81 9.05 -10.18
CA ILE A 22 -8.65 8.64 -8.77
C ILE A 22 -8.73 9.89 -7.89
N GLU A 23 -9.86 10.03 -7.20
CA GLU A 23 -10.11 11.13 -6.26
C GLU A 23 -9.26 11.00 -4.99
N VAL A 24 -8.77 12.13 -4.48
CA VAL A 24 -7.92 12.17 -3.27
C VAL A 24 -8.68 11.67 -2.03
N ASP A 25 -9.99 11.93 -1.94
CA ASP A 25 -10.84 11.47 -0.83
C ASP A 25 -10.92 9.93 -0.72
N LEU A 26 -10.60 9.22 -1.80
CA LEU A 26 -10.54 7.75 -1.77
C LEU A 26 -9.42 7.24 -0.86
N PHE A 27 -8.30 7.96 -0.78
CA PHE A 27 -7.16 7.58 0.06
C PHE A 27 -7.53 7.63 1.54
N ASP A 28 -8.25 8.68 1.96
CA ASP A 28 -8.69 8.82 3.36
C ASP A 28 -9.66 7.69 3.74
N LYS A 29 -10.67 7.42 2.89
CA LYS A 29 -11.63 6.32 3.11
C LYS A 29 -10.93 4.97 3.27
N ILE A 30 -10.02 4.62 2.35
CA ILE A 30 -9.28 3.35 2.41
C ILE A 30 -8.36 3.32 3.64
N SER A 31 -7.74 4.45 4.01
CA SER A 31 -6.85 4.54 5.18
C SER A 31 -7.57 4.29 6.50
N GLN A 32 -8.85 4.65 6.63
CA GLN A 32 -9.63 4.40 7.85
C GLN A 32 -9.88 2.89 8.08
N GLU A 33 -9.99 2.12 7.00
CA GLU A 33 -10.29 0.70 7.07
C GLU A 33 -9.01 -0.18 7.05
N THR A 34 -7.91 0.34 6.51
CA THR A 34 -6.68 -0.45 6.29
C THR A 34 -5.71 -0.36 7.47
N PRO A 35 -5.39 -1.47 8.17
CA PRO A 35 -4.46 -1.44 9.29
C PRO A 35 -3.01 -1.20 8.82
N ASN A 36 -2.24 -0.47 9.64
CA ASN A 36 -0.80 -0.37 9.41
C ASN A 36 -0.05 -1.57 9.99
N LEU A 37 0.19 -2.59 9.14
CA LEU A 37 0.85 -3.84 9.56
C LEU A 37 2.37 -3.76 9.75
N CYS A 38 3.04 -2.75 9.20
CA CYS A 38 4.51 -2.70 9.19
C CYS A 38 5.03 -1.50 9.97
N SER A 39 5.96 -1.76 10.89
CA SER A 39 6.64 -0.76 11.69
C SER A 39 8.01 -0.44 11.08
N ILE A 40 8.01 0.20 9.90
CA ILE A 40 9.23 0.55 9.17
C ILE A 40 9.68 1.99 9.40
N ILE A 41 10.98 2.22 9.33
CA ILE A 41 11.59 3.56 9.33
C ILE A 41 10.94 4.39 8.20
N PRO A 42 10.54 5.66 8.44
CA PRO A 42 10.82 6.49 9.62
C PRO A 42 9.82 6.35 10.78
N ALA A 43 8.72 5.63 10.61
CA ALA A 43 7.64 5.52 11.61
C ALA A 43 7.87 4.39 12.64
N GLY A 44 8.90 3.57 12.46
CA GLY A 44 9.22 2.42 13.30
C GLY A 44 10.71 2.03 13.23
N ASN A 45 11.04 0.87 13.78
CA ASN A 45 12.45 0.45 13.98
C ASN A 45 12.97 -0.56 12.94
N HIS A 46 12.15 -0.98 11.97
CA HIS A 46 12.54 -2.00 10.99
C HIS A 46 12.84 -1.40 9.61
N GLU A 47 13.70 -2.08 8.85
CA GLU A 47 14.02 -1.70 7.48
C GLU A 47 13.29 -2.60 6.46
N MET A 48 13.32 -2.22 5.18
CA MET A 48 12.75 -3.04 4.11
C MET A 48 13.40 -4.42 4.01
N ALA A 49 14.70 -4.54 4.35
CA ALA A 49 15.39 -5.82 4.39
C ALA A 49 14.82 -6.77 5.47
N ASP A 50 14.25 -6.23 6.55
CA ASP A 50 13.61 -7.05 7.58
C ASP A 50 12.23 -7.52 7.15
N ILE A 51 11.50 -6.72 6.37
CA ILE A 51 10.27 -7.17 5.70
C ILE A 51 10.58 -8.32 4.73
N ASP A 52 11.63 -8.19 3.93
CA ASP A 52 12.05 -9.24 2.99
C ASP A 52 12.34 -10.56 3.71
N LYS A 53 13.14 -10.53 4.79
CA LYS A 53 13.40 -11.69 5.66
C LYS A 53 12.13 -12.30 6.27
N ALA A 54 11.11 -11.47 6.54
CA ALA A 54 9.83 -11.91 7.10
C ALA A 54 8.85 -12.50 6.05
N GLY A 55 9.29 -12.65 4.79
CA GLY A 55 8.47 -13.20 3.69
C GLY A 55 8.04 -12.15 2.66
N GLY A 56 8.57 -10.92 2.76
CA GLY A 56 8.42 -9.87 1.77
C GLY A 56 7.00 -9.33 1.60
N ILE A 57 6.78 -8.64 0.49
CA ILE A 57 5.47 -8.09 0.10
C ILE A 57 4.38 -9.18 -0.01
N PRO A 58 4.66 -10.40 -0.53
CA PRO A 58 3.65 -11.47 -0.57
C PRO A 58 3.09 -11.84 0.81
N ALA A 59 3.93 -11.85 1.86
CA ALA A 59 3.46 -12.09 3.23
C ALA A 59 2.54 -10.96 3.72
N VAL A 60 2.86 -9.70 3.42
CA VAL A 60 2.00 -8.55 3.75
C VAL A 60 0.65 -8.65 3.02
N LEU A 61 0.66 -8.97 1.72
CA LEU A 61 -0.57 -9.13 0.93
C LEU A 61 -1.42 -10.29 1.45
N LYS A 62 -0.80 -11.40 1.87
CA LYS A 62 -1.51 -12.53 2.49
C LYS A 62 -2.23 -12.14 3.77
N CYS A 63 -1.64 -11.26 4.60
CA CYS A 63 -2.29 -10.74 5.80
C CYS A 63 -3.49 -9.83 5.50
N LEU A 64 -3.55 -9.25 4.30
CA LEU A 64 -4.62 -8.37 3.84
C LEU A 64 -5.56 -9.06 2.84
N ILE A 65 -5.46 -10.38 2.65
CA ILE A 65 -6.12 -11.10 1.55
C ILE A 65 -7.64 -10.89 1.52
N ASP A 66 -8.28 -10.81 2.69
CA ASP A 66 -9.73 -10.61 2.81
C ASP A 66 -10.15 -9.14 2.59
N MET A 67 -9.19 -8.22 2.50
CA MET A 67 -9.41 -6.78 2.31
C MET A 67 -9.03 -6.29 0.91
N ILE A 68 -8.40 -7.14 0.10
CA ILE A 68 -7.98 -6.81 -1.26
C ILE A 68 -8.89 -7.49 -2.28
N LYS A 69 -9.10 -6.83 -3.42
CA LYS A 69 -9.89 -7.40 -4.52
C LYS A 69 -9.00 -8.28 -5.38
N GLU A 70 -9.51 -9.44 -5.78
CA GLU A 70 -8.85 -10.27 -6.80
C GLU A 70 -8.75 -9.48 -8.11
N SER A 71 -7.58 -9.53 -8.75
CA SER A 71 -7.29 -8.79 -9.99
C SER A 71 -6.23 -9.53 -10.82
N PRO A 72 -6.31 -9.50 -12.17
CA PRO A 72 -5.27 -10.06 -13.01
C PRO A 72 -3.91 -9.42 -12.74
N THR A 73 -2.87 -10.24 -12.61
CA THR A 73 -1.47 -9.81 -12.50
C THR A 73 -0.69 -10.17 -13.76
N VAL A 74 0.50 -9.58 -13.94
CA VAL A 74 1.43 -9.91 -15.03
C VAL A 74 1.84 -11.39 -15.05
#